data_AF-A0A7S3G0B7-F1
#
_entry.id   AF-A0A7S3G0B7-F1
#
_cell.length_a   1.000
_cell.length_b   1.000
_cell.length_c   1.000
_cell.angle_alpha   90.00
_cell.angle_beta   90.00
_cell.angle_gamma   90.00
#
_symmetry.space_group_name_H-M   'P 1'
#
loop_
_entity.id
_entity.type
_entity.pdbx_description
1 polymer ?
#
loop_
_entity_poly.entity_id
_entity_poly.type
_entity_poly.pdbx_seq_one_letter_code
_entity_poly.pdbx_strand_id
1 'polypeptide(L)'
;VYVMFVVGLGLSLVPASIISRVVNDKERGMKHMQVICGVSMPAYWTHFLVFDFAMSLFCNAVTYLLLILSSLINRLTWGYLAEIFALEALAVIPHSYILQNLFDREIVAQTNTFYVHFTLCCTVNMIVFAMRMIKSTAAVGDLCMWVLRLTCPTYNLCNAVMYGTSMKQLQERRNATISELRQEGAAENS
;
A
#
# COMPACT_ATOMS: atom_id res chain seq x y z
N VAL A 1 8.23 5.20 -12.21
CA VAL A 1 6.81 5.36 -12.65
C VAL A 1 6.22 4.04 -13.10
N TYR A 2 6.74 3.40 -14.16
CA TYR A 2 6.23 2.10 -14.66
C TYR A 2 6.09 1.02 -13.57
N VAL A 3 7.11 0.85 -12.73
CA VAL A 3 7.09 -0.11 -11.60
C VAL A 3 5.90 0.11 -10.67
N MET A 4 5.58 1.37 -10.34
CA MET A 4 4.47 1.69 -9.42
C MET A 4 3.11 1.34 -10.03
N PHE A 5 2.96 1.53 -11.34
CA PHE A 5 1.72 1.21 -12.03
C PHE A 5 1.47 -0.30 -12.03
N VAL A 6 2.48 -1.10 -12.38
CA VAL A 6 2.36 -2.57 -12.43
C VAL A 6 2.16 -3.16 -11.04
N VAL A 7 2.98 -2.75 -10.06
CA VAL A 7 2.86 -3.20 -8.67
C VAL A 7 1.54 -2.74 -8.07
N GLY A 8 1.13 -1.50 -8.32
CA GLY A 8 -0.12 -0.96 -7.83
C GLY A 8 -1.34 -1.67 -8.39
N LEU A 9 -1.36 -2.01 -9.68
CA LEU A 9 -2.45 -2.80 -10.27
C LEU A 9 -2.55 -4.18 -9.63
N GLY A 10 -1.43 -4.90 -9.53
CA GLY A 10 -1.42 -6.26 -8.99
C GLY A 10 -1.85 -6.31 -7.52
N LEU A 11 -1.28 -5.43 -6.69
CA LEU A 11 -1.50 -5.48 -5.25
C LEU A 11 -2.83 -4.87 -4.82
N SER A 12 -3.43 -3.97 -5.60
CA SER A 12 -4.77 -3.45 -5.31
C SER A 12 -5.87 -4.51 -5.47
N LEU A 13 -5.60 -5.59 -6.20
CA LEU A 13 -6.51 -6.72 -6.34
C LEU A 13 -6.56 -7.59 -5.07
N VAL A 14 -5.50 -7.61 -4.25
CA VAL A 14 -5.43 -8.40 -3.02
C VAL A 14 -6.54 -7.98 -2.03
N PRO A 15 -6.60 -6.72 -1.53
CA PRO A 15 -7.68 -6.29 -0.64
C PRO A 15 -9.05 -6.35 -1.30
N ALA A 16 -9.15 -6.09 -2.60
CA ALA A 16 -10.40 -6.18 -3.33
C ALA A 16 -10.96 -7.61 -3.33
N SER A 17 -10.10 -8.63 -3.49
CA SER A 17 -10.50 -10.04 -3.45
C SER A 17 -10.91 -10.50 -2.04
N ILE A 18 -10.21 -10.04 -1.01
CA ILE A 18 -10.52 -10.33 0.40
C ILE A 18 -11.91 -9.78 0.73
N ILE A 19 -12.13 -8.49 0.49
CA ILE A 19 -13.41 -7.84 0.79
C ILE A 19 -14.55 -8.47 -0.03
N SER A 20 -14.34 -8.70 -1.33
CA SER A 20 -15.33 -9.34 -2.19
C SER A 20 -15.83 -10.66 -1.59
N ARG A 21 -14.90 -11.54 -1.19
CA ARG A 21 -15.22 -12.86 -0.64
C ARG A 21 -16.01 -12.77 0.67
N VAL A 22 -15.61 -11.89 1.59
CA VAL A 22 -16.30 -11.76 2.88
C VAL A 22 -17.67 -11.09 2.73
N VAL A 23 -17.79 -10.08 1.86
CA VAL A 23 -19.07 -9.40 1.59
C VAL A 23 -20.03 -10.32 0.84
N ASN A 24 -19.56 -11.17 -0.08
CA ASN A 24 -20.38 -12.18 -0.74
C ASN A 24 -20.98 -13.18 0.28
N ASP A 25 -20.19 -13.62 1.25
CA ASP A 25 -20.67 -14.49 2.34
C ASP A 25 -21.74 -13.80 3.19
N LYS A 26 -21.54 -12.50 3.47
CA LYS A 26 -22.51 -11.66 4.17
C LYS A 26 -23.80 -11.49 3.35
N GLU A 27 -23.69 -11.17 2.07
CA GLU A 27 -24.80 -10.94 1.14
C GLU A 27 -25.70 -12.19 1.00
N ARG A 28 -25.09 -13.38 1.00
CA ARG A 28 -25.81 -14.67 0.94
C ARG A 28 -26.32 -15.17 2.30
N GLY A 29 -26.00 -14.49 3.40
CA GLY A 29 -26.34 -14.96 4.75
C GLY A 29 -25.64 -16.27 5.13
N MET A 30 -24.52 -16.61 4.47
CA MET A 30 -23.83 -17.90 4.65
C MET A 30 -23.33 -18.07 6.09
N LYS A 31 -22.88 -17.00 6.72
CA LYS A 31 -22.51 -16.99 8.14
C LYS A 31 -23.63 -17.52 9.05
N HIS A 32 -24.87 -17.07 8.85
CA HIS A 32 -26.00 -17.53 9.64
C HIS A 32 -26.28 -19.03 9.38
N MET A 33 -26.23 -19.43 8.11
CA MET A 33 -26.45 -20.83 7.73
C MET A 33 -25.36 -21.76 8.30
N GLN A 34 -24.09 -21.36 8.26
CA GLN A 34 -22.98 -22.15 8.82
C GLN A 34 -23.09 -22.31 10.34
N VAL A 35 -23.53 -21.27 11.06
CA VAL A 35 -23.76 -21.33 12.51
C VAL A 35 -24.91 -22.30 12.84
N ILE A 36 -26.01 -22.30 12.05
CA ILE A 36 -27.09 -23.29 12.20
C ILE A 36 -26.58 -24.71 11.97
N CYS A 37 -25.66 -24.89 11.02
CA CYS A 37 -25.01 -26.18 10.76
C CYS A 37 -23.99 -26.61 11.84
N GLY A 38 -23.86 -25.86 12.95
CA GLY A 38 -23.00 -26.22 14.08
C GLY A 38 -21.55 -25.74 13.96
N VAL A 39 -21.22 -24.88 12.99
CA VAL A 39 -19.89 -24.25 12.92
C VAL A 39 -19.77 -23.22 14.03
N SER A 40 -18.70 -23.32 14.83
CA SER A 40 -18.43 -22.33 15.87
C SER A 40 -18.02 -20.99 15.27
N MET A 41 -18.43 -19.89 15.89
CA MET A 41 -18.12 -18.54 15.44
C MET A 41 -16.60 -18.25 15.32
N PRO A 42 -15.72 -18.75 16.22
CA PRO A 42 -14.28 -18.62 16.03
C PRO A 42 -13.74 -19.40 14.83
N ALA A 43 -14.27 -20.61 14.57
CA ALA A 43 -13.85 -21.42 13.42
C ALA A 43 -14.19 -20.73 12.09
N TYR A 44 -15.36 -20.07 12.02
CA TYR A 44 -15.77 -19.25 10.87
C TYR A 44 -14.68 -18.23 10.51
N TRP A 45 -14.30 -17.36 11.45
CA TRP A 45 -13.32 -16.31 11.20
C TRP A 45 -11.90 -16.83 10.98
N THR A 46 -11.52 -17.90 11.67
CA THR A 46 -10.17 -18.48 11.56
C THR A 46 -9.91 -18.99 10.14
N HIS A 47 -10.90 -19.63 9.51
CA HIS A 47 -10.82 -20.07 8.11
C HIS A 47 -10.51 -18.88 7.18
N PHE A 48 -11.24 -17.77 7.31
CA PHE A 48 -11.04 -16.61 6.45
C PHE A 48 -9.64 -16.02 6.67
N LEU A 49 -9.23 -15.82 7.92
CA LEU A 49 -7.93 -15.25 8.27
C LEU A 49 -6.75 -16.09 7.77
N VAL A 50 -6.80 -17.42 7.94
CA VAL A 50 -5.73 -18.32 7.47
C VAL A 50 -5.62 -18.28 5.94
N PHE A 51 -6.76 -18.33 5.25
CA PHE A 51 -6.79 -18.27 3.79
C PHE A 51 -6.29 -16.92 3.26
N ASP A 52 -6.77 -15.81 3.81
CA ASP A 52 -6.37 -14.46 3.41
C ASP A 52 -4.88 -14.22 3.65
N PHE A 53 -4.35 -14.71 4.77
CA PHE A 53 -2.93 -14.61 5.09
C PHE A 53 -2.07 -15.39 4.11
N ALA A 54 -2.43 -16.65 3.82
CA ALA A 54 -1.70 -17.48 2.86
C ALA A 54 -1.70 -16.87 1.45
N MET A 55 -2.87 -16.41 0.97
CA MET A 55 -3.00 -15.83 -0.36
C MET A 55 -2.29 -14.48 -0.48
N SER A 56 -2.38 -13.62 0.54
CA SER A 56 -1.68 -12.32 0.55
C SER A 56 -0.16 -12.51 0.52
N LEU A 57 0.37 -13.44 1.33
CA LEU A 57 1.79 -13.78 1.29
C LEU A 57 2.22 -14.34 -0.06
N PHE A 58 1.40 -15.21 -0.66
CA PHE A 58 1.68 -15.77 -1.98
C PHE A 58 1.73 -14.68 -3.06
N CYS A 59 0.74 -13.80 -3.13
CA CYS A 59 0.70 -12.69 -4.08
C CYS A 59 1.91 -11.74 -3.90
N ASN A 60 2.28 -11.45 -2.65
CA ASN A 60 3.43 -10.60 -2.34
C ASN A 60 4.75 -11.27 -2.72
N ALA A 61 4.91 -12.57 -2.45
CA ALA A 61 6.09 -13.33 -2.84
C ALA A 61 6.26 -13.39 -4.35
N VAL A 62 5.18 -13.62 -5.10
CA VAL A 62 5.19 -13.59 -6.58
C VAL A 62 5.56 -12.21 -7.10
N THR A 63 4.98 -11.15 -6.55
CA THR A 63 5.29 -9.77 -6.94
C THR A 63 6.75 -9.43 -6.67
N TYR A 64 7.27 -9.80 -5.50
CA TYR A 64 8.67 -9.61 -5.14
C TYR A 64 9.62 -10.38 -6.09
N LEU A 65 9.30 -11.63 -6.43
CA LEU A 65 10.08 -12.42 -7.38
C LEU A 65 10.12 -11.77 -8.77
N LEU A 66 8.96 -11.28 -9.27
CA LEU A 66 8.90 -10.59 -10.56
C LEU A 66 9.74 -9.31 -10.56
N LEU A 67 9.75 -8.56 -9.46
CA LEU A 67 10.61 -7.38 -9.31
C LEU A 67 12.10 -7.74 -9.36
N ILE A 68 12.51 -8.84 -8.74
CA ILE A 68 13.89 -9.34 -8.83
C ILE A 68 14.24 -9.72 -10.27
N LEU A 69 13.40 -10.53 -10.93
CA LEU A 69 13.65 -11.02 -12.28
C LEU A 69 13.72 -9.87 -13.30
N SER A 70 12.89 -8.85 -13.14
CA SER A 70 12.86 -7.69 -14.02
C SER A 70 14.09 -6.78 -13.91
N SER A 71 14.96 -6.99 -12.90
CA SER A 71 16.13 -6.12 -12.61
C SER A 71 15.78 -4.63 -12.46
N LEU A 72 14.50 -4.30 -12.21
CA LEU A 72 14.00 -2.92 -12.11
C LEU A 72 14.44 -2.24 -10.81
N ILE A 73 15.00 -2.99 -9.86
CA ILE A 73 15.35 -2.52 -8.53
C ILE A 73 16.78 -2.93 -8.17
N ASN A 74 17.52 -2.00 -7.57
CA ASN A 74 18.89 -2.20 -7.13
C ASN A 74 19.01 -3.35 -6.12
N ARG A 75 20.04 -4.19 -6.30
CA ARG A 75 20.36 -5.33 -5.41
C ARG A 75 20.49 -4.94 -3.93
N LEU A 76 20.95 -3.73 -3.65
CA LEU A 76 21.12 -3.21 -2.29
C LEU A 76 19.79 -3.03 -1.52
N THR A 77 18.66 -2.98 -2.23
CA THR A 77 17.33 -2.72 -1.65
C THR A 77 16.47 -3.97 -1.47
N TRP A 78 17.00 -5.17 -1.78
CA TRP A 78 16.22 -6.41 -1.77
C TRP A 78 15.76 -6.83 -0.37
N GLY A 79 16.63 -6.75 0.64
CA GLY A 79 16.28 -7.10 2.02
C GLY A 79 15.18 -6.19 2.58
N TYR A 80 15.35 -4.88 2.42
CA TYR A 80 14.35 -3.88 2.81
C TYR A 80 12.99 -4.12 2.16
N LEU A 81 12.95 -4.44 0.87
CA LEU A 81 11.69 -4.72 0.17
C LEU A 81 11.02 -5.99 0.67
N ALA A 82 11.78 -7.07 0.89
CA ALA A 82 11.22 -8.31 1.40
C ALA A 82 10.47 -8.11 2.73
N GLU A 83 11.03 -7.32 3.64
CA GLU A 83 10.39 -6.98 4.92
C GLU A 83 9.08 -6.21 4.73
N ILE A 84 9.05 -5.22 3.83
CA ILE A 84 7.85 -4.41 3.60
C ILE A 84 6.74 -5.21 2.93
N PHE A 85 7.08 -6.08 1.97
CA PHE A 85 6.11 -6.99 1.36
C PHE A 85 5.50 -7.96 2.40
N ALA A 86 6.29 -8.43 3.38
CA ALA A 86 5.78 -9.25 4.47
C ALA A 86 4.86 -8.46 5.42
N LEU A 87 5.24 -7.22 5.77
CA LEU A 87 4.43 -6.34 6.61
C LEU A 87 3.14 -5.90 5.92
N GLU A 88 3.15 -5.73 4.60
CA GLU A 88 1.96 -5.36 3.84
C GLU A 88 0.90 -6.47 3.88
N ALA A 89 1.31 -7.74 3.74
CA ALA A 89 0.40 -8.88 3.85
C ALA A 89 -0.28 -8.96 5.23
N LEU A 90 0.42 -8.55 6.29
CA LEU A 90 -0.15 -8.48 7.65
C LEU A 90 -1.07 -7.28 7.84
N ALA A 91 -0.76 -6.14 7.22
CA ALA A 91 -1.52 -4.91 7.40
C ALA A 91 -2.80 -4.85 6.54
N VAL A 92 -2.77 -5.44 5.34
CA VAL A 92 -3.89 -5.40 4.38
C VAL A 92 -5.10 -6.18 4.87
N ILE A 93 -4.90 -7.25 5.63
CA ILE A 93 -5.97 -8.10 6.17
C ILE A 93 -6.83 -7.33 7.18
N PRO A 94 -6.33 -6.85 8.34
CA PRO A 94 -7.17 -6.13 9.30
C PRO A 94 -7.79 -4.88 8.68
N HIS A 95 -7.08 -4.19 7.80
CA HIS A 95 -7.63 -3.05 7.05
C HIS A 95 -8.85 -3.46 6.21
N SER A 96 -8.76 -4.57 5.46
CA SER A 96 -9.86 -5.10 4.65
C SER A 96 -11.05 -5.52 5.51
N TYR A 97 -10.80 -6.10 6.67
CA TYR A 97 -11.85 -6.56 7.60
C TYR A 97 -12.60 -5.40 8.28
N ILE A 98 -11.96 -4.24 8.44
CA ILE A 98 -12.63 -3.03 8.90
C ILE A 98 -13.49 -2.46 7.77
N LEU A 99 -12.93 -2.34 6.56
CA LEU A 99 -13.60 -1.75 5.41
C LEU A 99 -14.79 -2.54 4.88
N GLN A 100 -14.80 -3.87 4.99
CA GLN A 100 -15.94 -4.69 4.56
C GLN A 100 -17.27 -4.30 5.22
N ASN A 101 -17.25 -3.69 6.41
CA ASN A 101 -18.46 -3.27 7.12
C ASN A 101 -19.18 -2.11 6.41
N LEU A 102 -18.50 -1.42 5.49
CA LEU A 102 -19.07 -0.33 4.70
C LEU A 102 -19.90 -0.80 3.50
N PHE A 103 -19.88 -2.09 3.18
CA PHE A 103 -20.46 -2.61 1.94
C PHE A 103 -21.38 -3.81 2.18
N ASP A 104 -22.56 -3.81 1.56
CA ASP A 104 -23.51 -4.93 1.62
C ASP A 104 -23.59 -5.75 0.32
N ARG A 105 -22.98 -5.27 -0.77
CA ARG A 105 -22.98 -5.92 -2.08
C ARG A 105 -21.55 -6.24 -2.51
N GLU A 106 -21.31 -7.49 -2.91
CA GLU A 106 -19.99 -8.00 -3.31
C GLU A 106 -19.34 -7.11 -4.38
N ILE A 107 -20.06 -6.87 -5.49
CA ILE A 107 -19.53 -6.17 -6.66
C ILE A 107 -19.13 -4.73 -6.30
N VAL A 108 -19.97 -4.03 -5.52
CA VAL A 108 -19.69 -2.66 -5.07
C VAL A 108 -18.46 -2.63 -4.18
N ALA A 109 -18.35 -3.60 -3.25
CA ALA A 109 -17.23 -3.69 -2.33
C ALA A 109 -15.91 -3.93 -3.08
N GLN A 110 -15.90 -4.88 -4.01
CA GLN A 110 -14.72 -5.23 -4.81
C GLN A 110 -14.25 -4.05 -5.67
N THR A 111 -15.17 -3.48 -6.45
CA THR A 111 -14.85 -2.41 -7.39
C THR A 111 -14.37 -1.15 -6.68
N ASN A 112 -15.04 -0.71 -5.61
CA ASN A 112 -14.62 0.46 -4.85
C ASN A 112 -13.28 0.24 -4.15
N THR A 113 -13.07 -0.93 -3.54
CA THR A 113 -11.81 -1.24 -2.87
C THR A 113 -10.65 -1.23 -3.86
N PHE A 114 -10.82 -1.88 -5.01
CA PHE A 114 -9.82 -1.87 -6.07
C PHE A 114 -9.48 -0.43 -6.50
N TYR A 115 -10.47 0.40 -6.81
CA TYR A 115 -10.24 1.77 -7.25
C TYR A 115 -9.53 2.61 -6.17
N VAL A 116 -9.98 2.55 -4.92
CA VAL A 116 -9.37 3.32 -3.82
C VAL A 116 -7.91 2.91 -3.63
N HIS A 117 -7.62 1.61 -3.52
CA HIS A 117 -6.25 1.13 -3.33
C HIS A 117 -5.35 1.47 -4.53
N PHE A 118 -5.86 1.30 -5.76
CA PHE A 118 -5.10 1.59 -6.97
C PHE A 118 -4.79 3.07 -7.13
N THR A 119 -5.78 3.95 -6.95
CA THR A 119 -5.60 5.39 -7.05
C THR A 119 -4.68 5.93 -5.96
N LEU A 120 -4.78 5.42 -4.73
CA LEU A 120 -3.87 5.81 -3.64
C LEU A 120 -2.43 5.36 -3.91
N CYS A 121 -2.22 4.10 -4.27
CA CYS A 121 -0.88 3.57 -4.55
C CYS A 121 -0.21 4.24 -5.75
N CYS A 122 -0.94 4.47 -6.85
CA CYS A 122 -0.35 4.99 -8.08
C CYS A 122 -0.41 6.51 -8.15
N THR A 123 -1.60 7.08 -8.29
CA THR A 123 -1.80 8.49 -8.62
C THR A 123 -1.42 9.41 -7.46
N VAL A 124 -1.99 9.17 -6.27
CA VAL A 124 -1.77 10.03 -5.11
C VAL A 124 -0.31 9.95 -4.65
N ASN A 125 0.28 8.76 -4.68
CA ASN A 125 1.70 8.57 -4.36
C ASN A 125 2.61 9.38 -5.28
N MET A 126 2.35 9.37 -6.60
CA MET A 126 3.09 10.20 -7.55
C MET A 126 2.92 11.70 -7.30
N ILE A 127 1.70 12.16 -6.99
CA ILE A 127 1.45 13.58 -6.69
C ILE A 127 2.24 14.00 -5.44
N VAL A 128 2.18 13.21 -4.37
CA VAL A 128 2.92 13.48 -3.12
C VAL A 128 4.42 13.48 -3.35
N PHE A 129 4.93 12.55 -4.17
CA PHE A 129 6.34 12.55 -4.56
C PHE A 129 6.73 13.81 -5.33
N ALA A 130 5.91 14.22 -6.31
CA ALA A 130 6.15 15.45 -7.07
C ALA A 130 6.13 16.70 -6.18
N MET A 131 5.17 16.79 -5.23
CA MET A 131 5.12 17.88 -4.25
C MET A 131 6.39 17.93 -3.39
N ARG A 132 6.93 16.77 -2.99
CA ARG A 132 8.17 16.69 -2.19
C ARG A 132 9.44 17.05 -2.96
N MET A 133 9.39 17.08 -4.28
CA MET A 133 10.53 17.50 -5.11
C MET A 133 10.63 19.03 -5.22
N ILE A 134 9.56 19.77 -4.97
CA ILE A 134 9.50 21.23 -5.09
C ILE A 134 9.62 21.85 -3.68
N LYS A 135 10.58 22.77 -3.48
CA LYS A 135 10.85 23.38 -2.16
C LYS A 135 9.61 23.99 -1.51
N SER A 136 8.83 24.77 -2.28
CA SER A 136 7.65 25.49 -1.76
C SER A 136 6.54 24.57 -1.27
N THR A 137 6.35 23.39 -1.89
CA THR A 137 5.26 22.45 -1.54
C THR A 137 5.73 21.23 -0.75
N ALA A 138 7.03 21.15 -0.43
CA ALA A 138 7.62 20.01 0.26
C ALA A 138 6.99 19.76 1.65
N ALA A 139 6.71 20.81 2.42
CA ALA A 139 6.10 20.68 3.75
C ALA A 139 4.68 20.09 3.68
N VAL A 140 3.88 20.52 2.70
CA VAL A 140 2.53 19.98 2.47
C VAL A 140 2.62 18.54 1.98
N GLY A 141 3.59 18.22 1.11
CA GLY A 141 3.84 16.86 0.64
C GLY A 141 4.22 15.90 1.78
N ASP A 142 5.05 16.35 2.73
CA ASP A 142 5.42 15.58 3.92
C ASP A 142 4.20 15.33 4.83
N LEU A 143 3.34 16.34 5.04
CA LEU A 143 2.10 16.18 5.81
C LEU A 143 1.13 15.19 5.13
N CYS A 144 0.86 15.37 3.84
CA CYS A 144 0.00 14.48 3.06
C CYS A 144 0.48 13.04 3.13
N MET A 145 1.80 12.82 3.03
CA MET A 145 2.38 11.49 3.17
C MET A 145 2.05 10.86 4.52
N TRP A 146 2.24 11.58 5.62
CA TRP A 146 1.99 11.04 6.95
C TRP A 146 0.53 10.62 7.14
N VAL A 147 -0.42 11.44 6.67
CA VAL A 147 -1.85 11.11 6.72
C VAL A 147 -2.16 9.88 5.87
N LEU A 148 -1.64 9.83 4.64
CA LEU A 148 -1.87 8.71 3.72
C LEU A 148 -1.22 7.42 4.21
N ARG A 149 -0.11 7.51 4.97
CA ARG A 149 0.53 6.34 5.56
C ARG A 149 -0.32 5.64 6.60
N LEU A 150 -1.11 6.41 7.36
CA LEU A 150 -2.05 5.85 8.33
C LEU A 150 -3.28 5.25 7.66
N THR A 151 -3.71 5.82 6.53
CA THR A 151 -5.00 5.53 5.93
C THR A 151 -5.01 4.22 5.13
N CYS A 152 -3.94 3.89 4.39
CA CYS A 152 -3.95 2.73 3.49
C CYS A 152 -2.61 1.98 3.50
N PRO A 153 -2.59 0.66 3.78
CA PRO A 153 -1.36 -0.13 3.80
C PRO A 153 -0.72 -0.26 2.42
N THR A 154 -1.52 -0.36 1.35
CA THR A 154 -1.00 -0.47 -0.03
C THR A 154 -0.31 0.83 -0.47
N TYR A 155 -0.73 2.00 0.04
CA TYR A 155 0.01 3.25 -0.17
C TYR A 155 1.43 3.17 0.40
N ASN A 156 1.60 2.59 1.58
CA ASN A 156 2.90 2.47 2.26
C ASN A 156 3.91 1.65 1.47
N LEU A 157 3.47 0.52 0.92
CA LEU A 157 4.32 -0.33 0.10
C LEU A 157 4.77 0.41 -1.16
N CYS A 158 3.85 1.01 -1.92
CA CYS A 158 4.21 1.75 -3.14
C CYS A 158 5.12 2.95 -2.84
N ASN A 159 4.86 3.63 -1.72
CA ASN A 159 5.71 4.70 -1.20
C ASN A 159 7.14 4.20 -0.92
N ALA A 160 7.27 3.06 -0.23
CA ALA A 160 8.56 2.47 0.08
C ALA A 160 9.33 2.01 -1.17
N VAL A 161 8.67 1.38 -2.14
CA VAL A 161 9.31 1.00 -3.42
C VAL A 161 9.79 2.27 -4.14
N MET A 162 8.99 3.35 -4.13
CA MET A 162 9.35 4.61 -4.79
C MET A 162 10.58 5.23 -4.13
N TYR A 163 10.62 5.31 -2.80
CA TYR A 163 11.80 5.76 -2.07
C TYR A 163 13.02 4.87 -2.35
N GLY A 164 12.87 3.55 -2.36
CA GLY A 164 13.97 2.64 -2.67
C GLY A 164 14.60 2.90 -4.04
N THR A 165 13.80 3.29 -5.04
CA THR A 165 14.29 3.63 -6.38
C THR A 165 14.84 5.05 -6.50
N SER A 166 14.26 6.02 -5.79
CA SER A 166 14.53 7.46 -5.98
C SER A 166 15.32 8.12 -4.85
N MET A 167 15.79 7.35 -3.86
CA MET A 167 16.48 7.86 -2.66
C MET A 167 17.65 8.79 -2.98
N LYS A 168 18.50 8.40 -3.94
CA LYS A 168 19.68 9.21 -4.32
C LYS A 168 19.29 10.59 -4.86
N GLN A 169 18.29 10.63 -5.75
CA GLN A 169 17.79 11.87 -6.35
C GLN A 169 17.19 12.81 -5.30
N LEU A 170 16.45 12.25 -4.33
CA LEU A 170 15.87 13.01 -3.22
C LEU A 170 16.94 13.57 -2.27
N GLN A 171 17.98 12.77 -1.96
CA GLN A 171 19.08 13.21 -1.10
C GLN A 171 19.90 14.32 -1.76
N GLU A 172 20.23 14.19 -3.04
CA GLU A 172 20.95 15.21 -3.80
C GLU A 172 20.18 16.54 -3.82
N ARG A 173 18.86 16.49 -4.08
CA ARG A 173 18.00 17.69 -4.08
C ARG A 173 17.86 18.33 -2.70
N ARG A 174 17.74 17.52 -1.63
CA ARG A 174 17.72 18.05 -0.25
C ARG A 174 19.05 18.69 0.12
N ASN A 175 20.17 18.08 -0.22
CA ASN A 175 21.50 18.63 0.06
C ASN A 175 21.73 19.95 -0.69
N ALA A 176 21.34 20.03 -1.97
CA ALA A 176 21.39 21.28 -2.75
C ALA A 176 20.51 22.38 -2.14
N THR A 177 19.32 22.02 -1.66
CA THR A 177 18.42 22.96 -0.97
C THR A 177 19.03 23.51 0.32
N ILE A 178 19.67 22.65 1.12
CA ILE A 178 20.32 23.04 2.38
C ILE A 178 21.54 23.92 2.11
N SER A 179 22.34 23.65 1.06
CA SER A 179 23.47 24.51 0.71
C SER A 179 23.03 25.90 0.26
N GLU A 180 21.94 26.02 -0.50
CA GLU A 180 21.40 27.31 -0.93
C GLU A 180 20.90 28.14 0.27
N LEU A 181 20.15 27.53 1.20
CA LEU A 181 19.70 28.21 2.43
C LEU A 181 20.86 28.64 3.33
N ARG A 182 21.95 27.86 3.38
CA ARG A 182 23.16 28.23 4.14
C ARG A 182 23.90 29.41 3.51
N GLN A 183 23.90 29.51 2.18
CA GLN A 183 24.52 30.64 1.48
C GLN A 183 23.70 31.92 1.65
N GLU A 184 22.37 31.85 1.57
CA GLU A 184 21.47 32.98 1.83
C GLU A 184 21.61 33.49 3.28
N GLY A 185 21.61 32.59 4.27
CA GLY A 185 21.79 32.98 5.67
C GLY A 185 23.20 33.48 6.02
N ALA A 186 24.23 33.14 5.23
CA ALA A 186 25.57 33.69 5.38
C ALA A 186 25.68 35.11 4.79
N ALA A 187 24.94 35.40 3.72
CA ALA A 187 24.90 36.72 3.07
C ALA A 187 24.10 37.76 3.87
N GLU A 188 23.10 37.35 4.67
CA GLU A 188 22.37 38.27 5.56
C GLU A 188 23.17 38.67 6.82
N ASN A 189 24.21 37.92 7.18
CA ASN A 189 25.02 38.16 8.39
C ASN A 189 26.37 38.86 8.10
N SER A 190 26.64 39.26 6.85
CA SER A 190 27.83 40.01 6.42
C SER A 190 27.48 41.43 5.99
#